data_AF-M6UX55-F1
#
_entry.id   AF-M6UX55-F1
#
_cell.length_a   1.000
_cell.length_b   1.000
_cell.length_c   1.000
_cell.angle_alpha   90.00
_cell.angle_beta   90.00
_cell.angle_gamma   90.00
#
_symmetry.space_group_name_H-M   'P 1'
#
loop_
_entity.id
_entity.type
_entity.pdbx_description
1 polymer ?
#
loop_
_entity_poly.entity_id
_entity_poly.type
_entity_poly.pdbx_seq_one_letter_code
_entity_poly.pdbx_strand_id
1 'polypeptide(L)'
;MALINTKDRIEDIETIYEDRVIPLKQLKKISDLYAIYIVDCVHKVRSGTFTPEEGVANLDKATSGIQEEWSAYIGTYLVPEEEAIIRELNPLFVASNAAVAEARDLMVDKNLQELESFADSRLYPRIDPVTEKIENLIQLQLKITDRIYIKAEKEFTFSWILLVSLSSITLIYIVLIAVVYSIQLVKGLTTVSSAVKNADFSHPVEVQEDEKKKDELYLLLITFRLFQIKLKEMLDTIMDFSENLVAASEELSRSADHLSSNAQSESASIEEISASVEEISSGMEYVNRNAESQYVLISSFNGEMRELEGMISKVGDAVKNSLEKISDMYLKTDFGKKTMGDLSESMEKIESSSVEMQSITAIIKEISEKVNLLALNAAIEAARAGEHGRGFAVVASEITRLAEQTDSSAMTIEELIKTSNAEIETGRKIVENSVKVYAEVLGGLEHLKVSSNQIVAIMELQQEKKEKIRSGIDQVDTKSEDIRSSVKEQKIAITETANAISNISTTVQSSAANSEEIAGSAISLLQIAKNLQETMNFLKG
;
A
#
# COMPACT_ATOMS: atom_id res chain seq x y z
N MET A 1 3.22 -86.01 34.22
CA MET A 1 4.30 -86.99 34.47
C MET A 1 4.89 -86.88 35.87
N ALA A 2 5.17 -85.69 36.41
CA ALA A 2 5.79 -85.54 37.74
C ALA A 2 4.97 -86.10 38.94
N LEU A 3 3.63 -86.18 38.85
CA LEU A 3 2.78 -86.71 39.93
C LEU A 3 2.72 -88.25 40.02
N ILE A 4 3.12 -88.96 38.97
CA ILE A 4 3.04 -90.43 38.93
C ILE A 4 4.17 -91.08 39.77
N ASN A 5 5.38 -90.51 39.74
CA ASN A 5 6.54 -91.06 40.47
C ASN A 5 6.53 -90.85 42.00
N THR A 6 5.61 -90.04 42.53
CA THR A 6 5.51 -89.82 43.98
C THR A 6 4.78 -90.95 44.72
N LYS A 7 3.91 -91.69 44.04
CA LYS A 7 3.16 -92.80 44.66
C LYS A 7 4.07 -94.02 44.87
N ASP A 8 4.80 -94.40 43.82
CA ASP A 8 5.71 -95.56 43.84
C ASP A 8 6.81 -95.40 44.90
N ARG A 9 7.25 -94.16 45.17
CA ARG A 9 8.22 -93.85 46.23
C ARG A 9 7.70 -94.07 47.65
N ILE A 10 6.41 -93.86 47.91
CA ILE A 10 5.85 -94.10 49.24
C ILE A 10 5.76 -95.61 49.48
N GLU A 11 5.36 -96.36 48.45
CA GLU A 11 5.24 -97.82 48.48
C GLU A 11 6.59 -98.52 48.70
N ASP A 12 7.67 -98.04 48.06
CA ASP A 12 9.03 -98.55 48.28
C ASP A 12 9.51 -98.34 49.74
N ILE A 13 9.14 -97.22 50.38
CA ILE A 13 9.50 -96.93 51.79
C ILE A 13 8.72 -97.82 52.77
N GLU A 14 7.42 -98.01 52.51
CA GLU A 14 6.54 -98.87 53.31
C GLU A 14 7.03 -100.33 53.29
N THR A 15 7.40 -100.82 52.10
CA THR A 15 7.97 -102.17 51.90
C THR A 15 9.27 -102.39 52.67
N ILE A 16 10.17 -101.39 52.74
CA ILE A 16 11.41 -101.49 53.53
C ILE A 16 11.09 -101.69 55.02
N TYR A 17 10.10 -100.97 55.55
CA TYR A 17 9.77 -101.03 56.97
C TYR A 17 9.05 -102.33 57.35
N GLU A 18 7.93 -102.63 56.68
CA GLU A 18 7.08 -103.76 57.06
C GLU A 18 7.68 -105.11 56.67
N ASP A 19 8.26 -105.21 55.46
CA ASP A 19 8.68 -106.51 54.91
C ASP A 19 10.15 -106.83 55.11
N ARG A 20 10.97 -105.88 55.59
CA ARG A 20 12.41 -106.10 55.82
C ARG A 20 12.83 -105.86 57.25
N VAL A 21 12.55 -104.67 57.80
CA VAL A 21 13.02 -104.31 59.15
C VAL A 21 12.33 -105.12 60.25
N ILE A 22 11.01 -105.32 60.16
CA ILE A 22 10.26 -106.13 61.14
C ILE A 22 10.70 -107.61 61.11
N PRO A 23 10.78 -108.28 59.94
CA PRO A 23 11.35 -109.62 59.81
C PRO A 23 12.77 -109.77 60.33
N LEU A 24 13.65 -108.81 60.05
CA LEU A 24 15.03 -108.80 60.54
C LEU A 24 15.08 -108.85 62.08
N LYS A 25 14.19 -108.09 62.74
CA LYS A 25 14.06 -108.09 64.20
C LYS A 25 13.60 -109.45 64.74
N GLN A 26 12.65 -110.10 64.08
CA GLN A 26 12.13 -111.42 64.46
C GLN A 26 13.23 -112.49 64.35
N LEU A 27 13.91 -112.56 63.21
CA LEU A 27 15.01 -113.49 62.98
C LEU A 27 16.15 -113.31 64.00
N LYS A 28 16.49 -112.05 64.32
CA LYS A 28 17.50 -111.76 65.34
C LYS A 28 17.10 -112.31 66.71
N LYS A 29 15.81 -112.19 67.07
CA LYS A 29 15.29 -112.70 68.35
C LYS A 29 15.32 -114.23 68.39
N ILE A 30 15.02 -114.91 67.29
CA ILE A 30 15.16 -116.39 67.16
C ILE A 30 16.62 -116.80 67.35
N SER A 31 17.54 -116.12 66.68
CA SER A 31 18.98 -116.37 66.85
C SER A 31 19.42 -116.23 68.31
N ASP A 32 18.93 -115.21 69.03
CA ASP A 32 19.24 -115.00 70.44
C ASP A 32 18.66 -116.09 71.34
N LEU A 33 17.47 -116.62 71.02
CA LEU A 33 16.86 -117.72 71.77
C LEU A 33 17.66 -119.02 71.65
N TYR A 34 18.19 -119.33 70.46
CA TYR A 34 19.09 -120.47 70.28
C TYR A 34 20.40 -120.29 71.04
N ALA A 35 21.06 -119.15 70.88
CA ALA A 35 22.38 -118.93 71.48
C ALA A 35 22.32 -118.88 73.00
N ILE A 36 21.37 -118.13 73.57
CA ILE A 36 21.32 -117.85 75.01
C ILE A 36 20.52 -118.91 75.76
N TYR A 37 19.36 -119.29 75.25
CA TYR A 37 18.41 -120.09 76.04
C TYR A 37 18.46 -121.58 75.73
N ILE A 38 19.12 -122.01 74.65
CA ILE A 38 19.38 -123.42 74.36
C ILE A 38 20.87 -123.73 74.59
N VAL A 39 21.75 -123.15 73.78
CA VAL A 39 23.18 -123.50 73.75
C VAL A 39 23.87 -123.13 75.06
N ASP A 40 23.77 -121.86 75.48
CA ASP A 40 24.37 -121.37 76.73
C ASP A 40 23.65 -121.93 77.97
N CYS A 41 22.34 -122.18 77.89
CA CYS A 41 21.59 -122.85 78.95
C CYS A 41 22.12 -124.26 79.25
N VAL A 42 22.27 -125.11 78.22
CA VAL A 42 22.77 -126.48 78.38
C VAL A 42 24.21 -126.47 78.88
N HIS A 43 25.03 -125.53 78.39
CA HIS A 43 26.38 -125.33 78.92
C HIS A 43 26.38 -124.94 80.41
N LYS A 44 25.49 -124.04 80.84
CA LYS A 44 25.36 -123.61 82.24
C LYS A 44 24.85 -124.69 83.18
N VAL A 45 23.97 -125.58 82.71
CA VAL A 45 23.53 -126.75 83.50
C VAL A 45 24.67 -127.76 83.63
N ARG A 46 25.43 -128.00 82.55
CA ARG A 46 26.63 -128.86 82.56
C ARG A 46 27.71 -128.35 83.52
N SER A 47 27.97 -127.03 83.53
CA SER A 47 28.97 -126.43 84.42
C SER A 47 28.50 -126.31 85.88
N GLY A 48 27.27 -126.73 86.19
CA GLY A 48 26.65 -126.62 87.52
C GLY A 48 26.24 -125.19 87.91
N THR A 49 26.26 -124.25 86.96
CA THR A 49 25.84 -122.86 87.17
C THR A 49 24.33 -122.72 87.26
N PHE A 50 23.58 -123.54 86.51
CA PHE A 50 22.13 -123.66 86.62
C PHE A 50 21.72 -124.99 87.23
N THR A 51 20.67 -124.94 88.03
CA THR A 51 19.97 -126.15 88.44
C THR A 51 19.28 -126.78 87.23
N PRO A 52 19.08 -128.11 87.19
CA PRO A 52 18.34 -128.76 86.12
C PRO A 52 16.93 -128.17 85.94
N GLU A 53 16.28 -127.76 87.02
CA GLU A 53 14.97 -127.13 87.00
C GLU A 53 14.99 -125.74 86.30
N GLU A 54 16.02 -124.93 86.53
CA GLU A 54 16.25 -123.66 85.81
C GLU A 54 16.62 -123.91 84.34
N GLY A 55 17.34 -125.00 84.05
CA GLY A 55 17.66 -125.45 82.71
C GLY A 55 16.42 -125.74 81.88
N VAL A 56 15.53 -126.58 82.42
CA VAL A 56 14.24 -126.93 81.80
C VAL A 56 13.39 -125.69 81.54
N ALA A 57 13.29 -124.77 82.51
CA ALA A 57 12.52 -123.54 82.34
C ALA A 57 13.06 -122.65 81.19
N ASN A 58 14.38 -122.58 81.03
CA ASN A 58 15.01 -121.84 79.93
C ASN A 58 14.80 -122.54 78.57
N LEU A 59 14.88 -123.88 78.52
CA LEU A 59 14.59 -124.64 77.29
C LEU A 59 13.12 -124.51 76.87
N ASP A 60 12.18 -124.53 77.83
CA ASP A 60 10.75 -124.33 77.56
C ASP A 60 10.46 -122.92 77.04
N LYS A 61 11.12 -121.91 77.63
CA LYS A 61 11.04 -120.52 77.16
C LYS A 61 11.63 -120.35 75.76
N ALA A 62 12.77 -120.99 75.48
CA ALA A 62 13.38 -120.95 74.15
C ALA A 62 12.47 -121.57 73.11
N THR A 63 11.93 -122.76 73.39
CA THR A 63 11.08 -123.50 72.46
C THR A 63 9.81 -122.70 72.13
N SER A 64 9.14 -122.16 73.15
CA SER A 64 7.93 -121.35 72.97
C SER A 64 8.23 -120.04 72.23
N GLY A 65 9.30 -119.34 72.59
CA GLY A 65 9.68 -118.07 71.96
C GLY A 65 10.14 -118.22 70.51
N ILE A 66 10.87 -119.30 70.20
CA ILE A 66 11.31 -119.59 68.83
C ILE A 66 10.09 -119.86 67.97
N GLN A 67 9.13 -120.65 68.47
CA GLN A 67 7.92 -120.95 67.72
C GLN A 67 7.03 -119.72 67.48
N GLU A 68 6.91 -118.82 68.45
CA GLU A 68 6.18 -117.55 68.32
C GLU A 68 6.82 -116.64 67.26
N GLU A 69 8.11 -116.35 67.39
CA GLU A 69 8.82 -115.44 66.48
C GLU A 69 8.96 -116.04 65.07
N TRP A 70 9.17 -117.37 64.97
CA TRP A 70 9.23 -118.04 63.67
C TRP A 70 7.89 -117.99 62.95
N SER A 71 6.79 -118.23 63.67
CA SER A 71 5.42 -118.13 63.10
C SER A 71 5.11 -116.71 62.65
N ALA A 72 5.59 -115.70 63.38
CA ALA A 72 5.41 -114.30 63.02
C ALA A 72 6.25 -113.92 61.78
N TYR A 73 7.47 -114.45 61.66
CA TYR A 73 8.35 -114.22 60.50
C TYR A 73 7.80 -114.83 59.21
N ILE A 74 7.38 -116.10 59.24
CA ILE A 74 6.80 -116.76 58.05
C ILE A 74 5.44 -116.17 57.64
N GLY A 75 4.82 -115.35 58.49
CA GLY A 75 3.59 -114.61 58.18
C GLY A 75 3.81 -113.29 57.44
N THR A 76 5.07 -112.86 57.25
CA THR A 76 5.41 -111.63 56.51
C THR A 76 5.53 -111.88 55.00
N TYR A 77 5.74 -110.83 54.19
CA TYR A 77 5.98 -111.00 52.76
C TYR A 77 7.37 -111.59 52.49
N LEU A 78 7.38 -112.89 52.19
CA LEU A 78 8.57 -113.66 51.87
C LEU A 78 8.93 -113.54 50.39
N VAL A 79 10.20 -113.24 50.11
CA VAL A 79 10.72 -113.33 48.73
C VAL A 79 11.05 -114.79 48.37
N PRO A 80 11.14 -115.15 47.07
CA PRO A 80 11.48 -116.51 46.64
C PRO A 80 12.78 -117.05 47.26
N GLU A 81 13.77 -116.17 47.47
CA GLU A 81 15.02 -116.54 48.15
C GLU A 81 14.84 -116.88 49.63
N GLU A 82 13.88 -116.26 50.33
CA GLU A 82 13.55 -116.59 51.72
C GLU A 82 12.80 -117.92 51.80
N GLU A 83 11.82 -118.14 50.92
CA GLU A 83 11.09 -119.41 50.84
C GLU A 83 12.01 -120.60 50.57
N ALA A 84 13.11 -120.40 49.83
CA ALA A 84 14.11 -121.42 49.59
C ALA A 84 14.86 -121.78 50.88
N ILE A 85 15.32 -120.78 51.64
CA ILE A 85 16.03 -121.01 52.90
C ILE A 85 15.10 -121.59 53.97
N ILE A 86 13.85 -121.14 54.05
CA ILE A 86 12.82 -121.67 54.96
C ILE A 86 12.56 -123.16 54.70
N ARG A 87 12.50 -123.58 53.42
CA ARG A 87 12.32 -125.00 53.06
C ARG A 87 13.46 -125.89 53.55
N GLU A 88 14.69 -125.40 53.49
CA GLU A 88 15.86 -126.10 54.04
C GLU A 88 15.87 -126.08 55.57
N LEU A 89 15.32 -125.04 56.19
CA LEU A 89 15.34 -124.85 57.64
C LEU A 89 14.27 -125.67 58.38
N ASN A 90 13.11 -125.92 57.77
CA ASN A 90 12.03 -126.71 58.38
C ASN A 90 12.46 -128.11 58.91
N PRO A 91 13.16 -128.97 58.14
CA PRO A 91 13.62 -130.25 58.67
C PRO A 91 14.67 -130.09 59.78
N LEU A 92 15.49 -129.03 59.71
CA LEU A 92 16.48 -128.71 60.74
C LEU A 92 15.80 -128.27 62.05
N PHE A 93 14.70 -127.51 61.98
CA PHE A 93 13.88 -127.18 63.16
C PHE A 93 13.34 -128.43 63.85
N VAL A 94 12.82 -129.40 63.09
CA VAL A 94 12.31 -130.65 63.67
C VAL A 94 13.43 -131.42 64.38
N ALA A 95 14.60 -131.54 63.75
CA ALA A 95 15.76 -132.22 64.34
C ALA A 95 16.30 -131.48 65.59
N SER A 96 16.39 -130.15 65.52
CA SER A 96 16.76 -129.28 66.63
C SER A 96 15.79 -129.41 67.80
N ASN A 97 14.49 -129.30 67.56
CA ASN A 97 13.47 -129.37 68.61
C ASN A 97 13.47 -130.74 69.30
N ALA A 98 13.67 -131.82 68.54
CA ALA A 98 13.85 -133.16 69.12
C ALA A 98 15.10 -133.24 70.02
N ALA A 99 16.21 -132.61 69.61
CA ALA A 99 17.43 -132.57 70.41
C ALA A 99 17.28 -131.72 71.69
N VAL A 100 16.54 -130.62 71.61
CA VAL A 100 16.21 -129.77 72.77
C VAL A 100 15.29 -130.52 73.74
N ALA A 101 14.31 -131.28 73.22
CA ALA A 101 13.46 -132.14 74.05
C ALA A 101 14.27 -133.25 74.75
N GLU A 102 15.19 -133.92 74.05
CA GLU A 102 16.11 -134.89 74.68
C GLU A 102 16.99 -134.23 75.76
N ALA A 103 17.54 -133.04 75.49
CA ALA A 103 18.31 -132.30 76.49
C ALA A 103 17.46 -131.97 77.73
N ARG A 104 16.20 -131.57 77.50
CA ARG A 104 15.23 -131.28 78.56
C ARG A 104 14.91 -132.53 79.39
N ASP A 105 14.68 -133.67 78.74
CA ASP A 105 14.36 -134.94 79.43
C ASP A 105 15.56 -135.43 80.26
N LEU A 106 16.79 -135.32 79.73
CA LEU A 106 18.01 -135.62 80.49
C LEU A 106 18.17 -134.73 81.74
N MET A 107 17.75 -133.47 81.67
CA MET A 107 17.73 -132.56 82.82
C MET A 107 16.64 -132.95 83.84
N VAL A 108 15.45 -133.37 83.37
CA VAL A 108 14.35 -133.84 84.23
C VAL A 108 14.74 -135.11 84.98
N ASP A 109 15.37 -136.06 84.30
CA ASP A 109 15.84 -137.34 84.86
C ASP A 109 17.12 -137.19 85.71
N LYS A 110 17.66 -135.95 85.81
CA LYS A 110 18.88 -135.59 86.56
C LYS A 110 20.13 -136.38 86.15
N ASN A 111 20.15 -136.89 84.91
CA ASN A 111 21.28 -137.64 84.36
C ASN A 111 22.33 -136.68 83.75
N LEU A 112 22.99 -135.92 84.62
CA LEU A 112 23.92 -134.86 84.23
C LEU A 112 25.18 -135.38 83.51
N GLN A 113 25.60 -136.61 83.80
CA GLN A 113 26.78 -137.21 83.18
C GLN A 113 26.52 -137.56 81.70
N GLU A 114 25.30 -137.99 81.36
CA GLU A 114 24.91 -138.25 79.99
C GLU A 114 24.65 -136.96 79.19
N LEU A 115 24.09 -135.93 79.85
CA LEU A 115 23.87 -134.60 79.28
C LEU A 115 25.16 -133.96 78.75
N GLU A 116 26.30 -134.18 79.41
CA GLU A 116 27.59 -133.65 78.98
C GLU A 116 28.02 -134.23 77.61
N SER A 117 27.93 -135.54 77.45
CA SER A 117 28.25 -136.19 76.16
C SER A 117 27.20 -135.90 75.07
N PHE A 118 25.93 -135.73 75.48
CA PHE A 118 24.81 -135.45 74.58
C PHE A 118 24.93 -134.08 73.92
N ALA A 119 25.32 -133.07 74.71
CA ALA A 119 25.43 -131.70 74.22
C ALA A 119 26.42 -131.60 73.05
N ASP A 120 27.61 -132.20 73.19
CA ASP A 120 28.66 -132.11 72.16
C ASP A 120 28.41 -133.05 70.98
N SER A 121 27.82 -134.23 71.19
CA SER A 121 27.63 -135.23 70.13
C SER A 121 26.32 -135.12 69.37
N ARG A 122 25.25 -134.57 69.98
CA ARG A 122 23.89 -134.57 69.41
C ARG A 122 23.20 -133.22 69.43
N LEU A 123 23.36 -132.41 70.47
CA LEU A 123 22.69 -131.11 70.53
C LEU A 123 23.32 -130.11 69.56
N TYR A 124 24.58 -129.72 69.75
CA TYR A 124 25.22 -128.69 68.91
C TYR A 124 25.20 -129.02 67.40
N PRO A 125 25.49 -130.26 66.95
CA PRO A 125 25.41 -130.60 65.53
C PRO A 125 24.00 -130.46 64.92
N ARG A 126 22.94 -130.44 65.73
CA ARG A 126 21.55 -130.22 65.28
C ARG A 126 21.10 -128.76 65.45
N ILE A 127 21.75 -127.99 66.31
CA ILE A 127 21.46 -126.56 66.51
C ILE A 127 22.24 -125.67 65.53
N ASP A 128 23.54 -125.92 65.34
CA ASP A 128 24.41 -125.04 64.53
C ASP A 128 23.93 -124.85 63.08
N PRO A 129 23.42 -125.88 62.37
CA PRO A 129 22.84 -125.68 61.04
C PRO A 129 21.60 -124.77 61.05
N VAL A 130 20.83 -124.75 62.15
CA VAL A 130 19.66 -123.87 62.28
C VAL A 130 20.11 -122.43 62.46
N THR A 131 21.07 -122.17 63.35
CA THR A 131 21.58 -120.81 63.60
C THR A 131 22.26 -120.23 62.36
N GLU A 132 23.01 -121.03 61.59
CA GLU A 132 23.61 -120.62 60.32
C GLU A 132 22.55 -120.22 59.27
N LYS A 133 21.45 -120.97 59.17
CA LYS A 133 20.37 -120.66 58.21
C LYS A 133 19.55 -119.45 58.64
N ILE A 134 19.35 -119.23 59.95
CA ILE A 134 18.77 -117.99 60.47
C ILE A 134 19.65 -116.78 60.14
N GLU A 135 20.97 -116.89 60.28
CA GLU A 135 21.91 -115.83 59.87
C GLU A 135 21.82 -115.55 58.37
N ASN A 136 21.68 -116.57 57.53
CA ASN A 136 21.47 -116.39 56.09
C ASN A 136 20.18 -115.62 55.76
N LEU A 137 19.09 -115.85 56.50
CA LEU A 137 17.86 -115.07 56.36
C LEU A 137 18.07 -113.60 56.78
N ILE A 138 18.81 -113.35 57.85
CA ILE A 138 19.16 -111.99 58.31
C ILE A 138 19.96 -111.25 57.21
N GLN A 139 20.98 -111.89 56.64
CA GLN A 139 21.78 -111.31 55.56
C GLN A 139 20.96 -111.05 54.29
N LEU A 140 20.02 -111.93 53.96
CA LEU A 140 19.13 -111.76 52.82
C LEU A 140 18.21 -110.55 52.99
N GLN A 141 17.68 -110.36 54.19
CA GLN A 141 16.83 -109.20 54.53
C GLN A 141 17.56 -107.86 54.35
N LEU A 142 18.83 -107.80 54.77
CA LEU A 142 19.69 -106.63 54.53
C LEU A 142 19.94 -106.39 53.03
N LYS A 143 20.19 -107.47 52.27
CA LYS A 143 20.49 -107.38 50.82
C LYS A 143 19.31 -106.90 49.98
N ILE A 144 18.09 -107.29 50.33
CA ILE A 144 16.89 -106.85 49.61
C ILE A 144 16.62 -105.37 49.88
N THR A 145 16.83 -104.93 51.12
CA THR A 145 16.70 -103.52 51.52
C THR A 145 17.61 -102.61 50.66
N ASP A 146 18.85 -103.01 50.43
CA ASP A 146 19.80 -102.28 49.57
C ASP A 146 19.34 -102.18 48.11
N ARG A 147 18.70 -103.23 47.55
CA ARG A 147 18.17 -103.20 46.17
C ARG A 147 17.06 -102.18 46.00
N ILE A 148 16.15 -102.07 46.97
CA ILE A 148 15.03 -101.12 46.93
C ILE A 148 15.55 -99.69 46.99
N TYR A 149 16.54 -99.41 47.84
CA TYR A 149 17.17 -98.09 47.96
C TYR A 149 17.79 -97.60 46.64
N ILE A 150 18.58 -98.44 45.96
CA ILE A 150 19.26 -98.05 44.70
C ILE A 150 18.26 -97.79 43.56
N LYS A 151 17.14 -98.53 43.52
CA LYS A 151 16.10 -98.32 42.52
C LYS A 151 15.46 -96.93 42.67
N ALA A 152 15.12 -96.54 43.89
CA ALA A 152 14.48 -95.25 44.20
C ALA A 152 15.37 -94.03 43.86
N GLU A 153 16.70 -94.17 43.88
CA GLU A 153 17.64 -93.10 43.52
C GLU A 153 17.69 -92.85 41.99
N LYS A 154 17.65 -93.91 41.18
CA LYS A 154 17.70 -93.79 39.71
C LYS A 154 16.46 -93.12 39.13
N GLU A 155 15.29 -93.43 39.65
CA GLU A 155 14.03 -92.84 39.16
C GLU A 155 13.94 -91.32 39.44
N PHE A 156 14.55 -90.86 40.53
CA PHE A 156 14.63 -89.44 40.87
C PHE A 156 15.49 -88.65 39.89
N THR A 157 16.69 -89.15 39.57
CA THR A 157 17.63 -88.45 38.66
C THR A 157 17.08 -88.35 37.23
N PHE A 158 16.41 -89.39 36.73
CA PHE A 158 15.76 -89.36 35.41
C PHE A 158 14.65 -88.32 35.32
N SER A 159 13.80 -88.23 36.34
CA SER A 159 12.68 -87.27 36.39
C SER A 159 13.15 -85.81 36.39
N TRP A 160 14.27 -85.53 37.06
CA TRP A 160 14.83 -84.18 37.16
C TRP A 160 15.41 -83.65 35.84
N ILE A 161 16.13 -84.49 35.08
CA ILE A 161 16.76 -84.09 33.81
C ILE A 161 15.72 -83.72 32.75
N LEU A 162 14.60 -84.46 32.69
CA LEU A 162 13.55 -84.24 31.69
C LEU A 162 12.90 -82.86 31.85
N LEU A 163 12.68 -82.41 33.09
CA LEU A 163 12.03 -81.13 33.39
C LEU A 163 12.86 -79.91 32.95
N VAL A 164 14.18 -79.97 33.13
CA VAL A 164 15.10 -78.88 32.74
C VAL A 164 15.17 -78.74 31.21
N SER A 165 15.26 -79.86 30.48
CA SER A 165 15.38 -79.84 29.01
C SER A 165 14.18 -79.21 28.31
N LEU A 166 12.95 -79.50 28.79
CA LEU A 166 11.71 -78.99 28.20
C LEU A 166 11.58 -77.47 28.37
N SER A 167 12.09 -76.94 29.48
CA SER A 167 12.00 -75.51 29.83
C SER A 167 12.96 -74.64 29.02
N SER A 168 14.10 -75.18 28.57
CA SER A 168 15.06 -74.43 27.75
C SER A 168 14.60 -74.27 26.29
N ILE A 169 13.91 -75.29 25.73
CA ILE A 169 13.45 -75.26 24.33
C ILE A 169 12.35 -74.21 24.12
N THR A 170 11.42 -74.10 25.06
CA THR A 170 10.33 -73.12 25.01
C THR A 170 10.83 -71.68 25.11
N LEU A 171 11.85 -71.43 25.94
CA LEU A 171 12.45 -70.10 26.08
C LEU A 171 13.14 -69.63 24.79
N ILE A 172 13.89 -70.51 24.14
CA ILE A 172 14.58 -70.20 22.87
C ILE A 172 13.56 -69.86 21.77
N TYR A 173 12.46 -70.60 21.69
CA TYR A 173 11.41 -70.37 20.70
C TYR A 173 10.74 -68.99 20.84
N ILE A 174 10.47 -68.54 22.07
CA ILE A 174 9.86 -67.22 22.34
C ILE A 174 10.79 -66.08 21.93
N VAL A 175 12.08 -66.17 22.25
CA VAL A 175 13.07 -65.13 21.92
C VAL A 175 13.23 -64.97 20.41
N LEU A 176 13.24 -66.09 19.66
CA LEU A 176 13.45 -66.07 18.22
C LEU A 176 12.30 -65.37 17.48
N ILE A 177 11.04 -65.61 17.89
CA ILE A 177 9.86 -64.94 17.31
C ILE A 177 9.86 -63.44 17.62
N ALA A 178 10.20 -63.06 18.85
CA ALA A 178 10.22 -61.65 19.26
C ALA A 178 11.23 -60.80 18.46
N VAL A 179 12.41 -61.36 18.18
CA VAL A 179 13.46 -60.66 17.42
C VAL A 179 13.07 -60.45 15.95
N VAL A 180 12.49 -61.46 15.30
CA VAL A 180 12.10 -61.37 13.88
C VAL A 180 11.02 -60.30 13.66
N TYR A 181 9.99 -60.25 14.51
CA TYR A 181 8.93 -59.24 14.41
C TYR A 181 9.43 -57.82 14.76
N SER A 182 10.33 -57.67 15.74
CA SER A 182 10.93 -56.36 16.07
C SER A 182 11.73 -55.75 14.91
N ILE A 183 12.54 -56.55 14.20
CA ILE A 183 13.37 -56.05 13.10
C ILE A 183 12.51 -55.55 11.92
N GLN A 184 11.39 -56.21 11.64
CA GLN A 184 10.51 -55.84 10.52
C GLN A 184 9.73 -54.54 10.79
N LEU A 185 9.25 -54.34 12.03
CA LEU A 185 8.57 -53.09 12.44
C LEU A 185 9.53 -51.89 12.49
N VAL A 186 10.75 -52.08 13.01
CA VAL A 186 11.74 -50.99 13.12
C VAL A 186 12.15 -50.48 11.74
N LYS A 187 12.37 -51.35 10.75
CA LYS A 187 12.71 -50.93 9.37
C LYS A 187 11.61 -50.09 8.70
N GLY A 188 10.34 -50.43 8.95
CA GLY A 188 9.20 -49.67 8.43
C GLY A 188 9.08 -48.28 9.07
N LEU A 189 9.22 -48.20 10.39
CA LEU A 189 9.17 -46.93 11.13
C LEU A 189 10.37 -46.02 10.85
N THR A 190 11.57 -46.54 10.66
CA THR A 190 12.75 -45.70 10.36
C THR A 190 12.64 -45.02 9.00
N THR A 191 11.99 -45.65 8.02
CA THR A 191 11.77 -45.06 6.69
C THR A 191 10.81 -43.86 6.77
N VAL A 192 9.68 -44.00 7.46
CA VAL A 192 8.74 -42.88 7.68
C VAL A 192 9.34 -41.82 8.59
N SER A 193 10.03 -42.22 9.67
CA SER A 193 10.64 -41.30 10.63
C SER A 193 11.77 -40.46 10.02
N SER A 194 12.61 -41.04 9.15
CA SER A 194 13.67 -40.29 8.48
C SER A 194 13.12 -39.29 7.45
N ALA A 195 12.10 -39.68 6.68
CA ALA A 195 11.40 -38.77 5.76
C ALA A 195 10.73 -37.59 6.51
N VAL A 196 10.07 -37.85 7.64
CA VAL A 196 9.44 -36.79 8.46
C VAL A 196 10.48 -35.91 9.16
N LYS A 197 11.54 -36.51 9.74
CA LYS A 197 12.55 -35.78 10.52
C LYS A 197 13.36 -34.81 9.66
N ASN A 198 13.65 -35.21 8.42
CA ASN A 198 14.41 -34.38 7.49
C ASN A 198 13.50 -33.55 6.58
N ALA A 199 12.17 -33.72 6.67
CA ALA A 199 11.18 -33.13 5.78
C ALA A 199 11.53 -33.30 4.29
N ASP A 200 12.24 -34.38 3.97
CA ASP A 200 12.71 -34.72 2.64
C ASP A 200 11.60 -35.54 1.97
N PHE A 201 10.81 -34.86 1.12
CA PHE A 201 9.65 -35.43 0.42
C PHE A 201 9.89 -35.61 -1.08
N SER A 202 11.10 -35.42 -1.58
CA SER A 202 11.41 -35.63 -3.01
C SER A 202 11.41 -37.08 -3.41
N HIS A 203 11.67 -37.96 -2.45
CA HIS A 203 11.63 -39.40 -2.64
C HIS A 203 10.24 -39.91 -2.23
N PRO A 204 9.35 -40.21 -3.19
CA PRO A 204 8.07 -40.82 -2.86
C PRO A 204 8.31 -42.18 -2.22
N VAL A 205 7.60 -42.46 -1.12
CA VAL A 205 7.68 -43.78 -0.48
C VAL A 205 7.09 -44.83 -1.44
N GLU A 206 7.97 -45.68 -1.99
CA GLU A 206 7.57 -46.81 -2.82
C GLU A 206 6.94 -47.91 -1.96
N VAL A 207 5.65 -48.15 -2.17
CA VAL A 207 4.92 -49.25 -1.53
C VAL A 207 4.74 -50.36 -2.56
N GLN A 208 5.34 -51.53 -2.32
CA GLN A 208 5.07 -52.72 -3.14
C GLN A 208 3.63 -53.18 -2.89
N GLU A 209 2.80 -53.15 -3.93
CA GLU A 209 1.42 -53.64 -3.88
C GLU A 209 1.39 -55.18 -3.87
N ASP A 210 1.64 -55.77 -2.70
CA ASP A 210 1.41 -57.20 -2.48
C ASP A 210 0.02 -57.40 -1.86
N GLU A 211 -0.95 -57.88 -2.64
CA GLU A 211 -2.34 -58.10 -2.19
C GLU A 211 -2.44 -59.00 -0.94
N LYS A 212 -1.39 -59.77 -0.61
CA LYS A 212 -1.35 -60.70 0.53
C LYS A 212 -0.75 -60.11 1.81
N LYS A 213 -0.19 -58.90 1.77
CA LYS A 213 0.41 -58.21 2.94
C LYS A 213 -0.15 -56.80 3.12
N LYS A 214 -1.44 -56.72 3.44
CA LYS A 214 -2.10 -55.49 3.89
C LYS A 214 -2.00 -55.36 5.41
N ASP A 215 -0.78 -55.31 5.93
CA ASP A 215 -0.53 -55.10 7.36
C ASP A 215 -0.61 -53.60 7.73
N GLU A 216 -0.47 -53.30 9.01
CA GLU A 216 -0.50 -51.94 9.54
C GLU A 216 0.62 -51.06 8.96
N LEU A 217 1.73 -51.68 8.54
CA LEU A 217 2.83 -50.99 7.88
C LEU A 217 2.45 -50.55 6.46
N TYR A 218 1.79 -51.42 5.68
CA TYR A 218 1.27 -51.07 4.36
C TYR A 218 0.29 -49.88 4.41
N LEU A 219 -0.65 -49.88 5.36
CA LEU A 219 -1.61 -48.78 5.54
C LEU A 219 -0.91 -47.47 5.91
N LEU A 220 0.10 -47.52 6.80
CA LEU A 220 0.90 -46.36 7.18
C LEU A 220 1.65 -45.78 5.98
N LEU A 221 2.30 -46.63 5.16
CA LEU A 221 3.09 -46.18 4.02
C LEU A 221 2.23 -45.54 2.92
N ILE A 222 1.03 -46.09 2.61
CA ILE A 222 0.11 -45.48 1.65
C ILE A 222 -0.47 -44.16 2.15
N THR A 223 -0.87 -44.11 3.42
CA THR A 223 -1.40 -42.87 4.02
C THR A 223 -0.32 -41.79 4.02
N PHE A 224 0.94 -42.17 4.30
CA PHE A 224 2.08 -41.27 4.24
C PHE A 224 2.38 -40.80 2.80
N ARG A 225 2.29 -41.67 1.79
CA ARG A 225 2.39 -41.28 0.37
C ARG A 225 1.31 -40.27 -0.03
N LEU A 226 0.05 -40.48 0.37
CA LEU A 226 -1.04 -39.53 0.10
C LEU A 226 -0.81 -38.19 0.81
N PHE A 227 -0.30 -38.21 2.04
CA PHE A 227 0.14 -37.01 2.75
C PHE A 227 1.26 -36.28 2.00
N GLN A 228 2.29 -36.98 1.50
CA GLN A 228 3.36 -36.41 0.68
C GLN A 228 2.81 -35.71 -0.57
N ILE A 229 1.89 -36.36 -1.29
CA ILE A 229 1.26 -35.78 -2.50
C ILE A 229 0.49 -34.51 -2.16
N LYS A 230 -0.36 -34.54 -1.13
CA LYS A 230 -1.15 -33.37 -0.71
C LYS A 230 -0.29 -32.21 -0.21
N LEU A 231 0.79 -32.53 0.50
CA LEU A 231 1.75 -31.53 0.97
C LEU A 231 2.50 -30.91 -0.22
N LYS A 232 2.90 -31.70 -1.22
CA LYS A 232 3.52 -31.20 -2.46
C LYS A 232 2.59 -30.27 -3.25
N GLU A 233 1.33 -30.66 -3.47
CA GLU A 233 0.33 -29.81 -4.14
C GLU A 233 0.15 -28.45 -3.42
N MET A 234 0.11 -28.47 -2.09
CA MET A 234 0.03 -27.25 -1.28
C MET A 234 1.29 -26.38 -1.42
N LEU A 235 2.48 -26.99 -1.43
CA LEU A 235 3.75 -26.28 -1.62
C LEU A 235 3.85 -25.65 -3.00
N ASP A 236 3.49 -26.37 -4.07
CA ASP A 236 3.47 -25.85 -5.43
C ASP A 236 2.52 -24.66 -5.53
N THR A 237 1.34 -24.73 -4.90
CA THR A 237 0.39 -23.61 -4.83
C THR A 237 0.95 -22.41 -4.07
N ILE A 238 1.64 -22.62 -2.94
CA ILE A 238 2.28 -21.54 -2.18
C ILE A 238 3.42 -20.90 -2.97
N MET A 239 4.21 -21.70 -3.70
CA MET A 239 5.27 -21.19 -4.56
C MET A 239 4.73 -20.32 -5.69
N ASP A 240 3.68 -20.78 -6.38
CA ASP A 240 3.01 -20.02 -7.44
C ASP A 240 2.40 -18.72 -6.91
N PHE A 241 1.73 -18.77 -5.75
CA PHE A 241 1.23 -17.57 -5.09
C PHE A 241 2.36 -16.60 -4.71
N SER A 242 3.49 -17.12 -4.24
CA SER A 242 4.66 -16.32 -3.88
C SER A 242 5.31 -15.67 -5.10
N GLU A 243 5.38 -16.37 -6.23
CA GLU A 243 5.92 -15.83 -7.49
C GLU A 243 5.02 -14.71 -8.04
N ASN A 244 3.70 -14.92 -8.02
CA ASN A 244 2.72 -13.89 -8.35
C ASN A 244 2.81 -12.68 -7.40
N LEU A 245 3.05 -12.91 -6.11
CA LEU A 245 3.21 -11.84 -5.11
C LEU A 245 4.48 -11.03 -5.35
N VAL A 246 5.59 -11.66 -5.75
CA VAL A 246 6.81 -10.96 -6.19
C VAL A 246 6.51 -10.05 -7.38
N ALA A 247 5.90 -10.60 -8.44
CA ALA A 247 5.57 -9.83 -9.65
C ALA A 247 4.64 -8.64 -9.35
N ALA A 248 3.57 -8.86 -8.58
CA ALA A 248 2.64 -7.81 -8.18
C ALA A 248 3.30 -6.73 -7.32
N SER A 249 4.23 -7.12 -6.43
CA SER A 249 4.98 -6.17 -5.60
C SER A 249 5.94 -5.32 -6.44
N GLU A 250 6.64 -5.91 -7.40
CA GLU A 250 7.48 -5.13 -8.34
C GLU A 250 6.66 -4.16 -9.19
N GLU A 251 5.49 -4.58 -9.66
CA GLU A 251 4.56 -3.72 -10.39
C GLU A 251 4.01 -2.57 -9.54
N LEU A 252 3.64 -2.84 -8.27
CA LEU A 252 3.25 -1.81 -7.31
C LEU A 252 4.37 -0.80 -7.05
N SER A 253 5.62 -1.27 -6.90
CA SER A 253 6.77 -0.39 -6.71
C SER A 253 6.98 0.52 -7.92
N ARG A 254 6.91 -0.01 -9.15
CA ARG A 254 7.02 0.81 -10.37
C ARG A 254 5.87 1.80 -10.49
N SER A 255 4.65 1.38 -10.13
CA SER A 255 3.47 2.24 -10.15
C SER A 255 3.59 3.39 -9.14
N ALA A 256 4.14 3.12 -7.96
CA ALA A 256 4.49 4.14 -6.98
C ALA A 256 5.54 5.11 -7.54
N ASP A 257 6.66 4.64 -8.08
CA ASP A 257 7.67 5.52 -8.70
C ASP A 257 7.06 6.45 -9.77
N HIS A 258 6.15 5.90 -10.58
CA HIS A 258 5.44 6.68 -11.60
C HIS A 258 4.49 7.72 -10.99
N LEU A 259 3.76 7.36 -9.94
CA LEU A 259 2.88 8.28 -9.21
C LEU A 259 3.66 9.40 -8.53
N SER A 260 4.81 9.09 -7.93
CA SER A 260 5.74 10.08 -7.35
C SER A 260 6.25 11.06 -8.41
N SER A 261 6.71 10.55 -9.56
CA SER A 261 7.14 11.39 -10.68
C SER A 261 6.03 12.28 -11.23
N ASN A 262 4.80 11.78 -11.29
CA ASN A 262 3.63 12.56 -11.70
C ASN A 262 3.33 13.66 -10.68
N ALA A 263 3.32 13.34 -9.38
CA ALA A 263 3.12 14.33 -8.32
C ALA A 263 4.19 15.44 -8.35
N GLN A 264 5.45 15.10 -8.65
CA GLN A 264 6.52 16.08 -8.82
C GLN A 264 6.25 17.01 -10.02
N SER A 265 5.79 16.44 -11.14
CA SER A 265 5.47 17.20 -12.37
C SER A 265 4.25 18.09 -12.20
N GLU A 266 3.22 17.60 -11.50
CA GLU A 266 2.05 18.38 -11.11
C GLU A 266 2.43 19.50 -10.14
N SER A 267 3.34 19.27 -9.19
CA SER A 267 3.86 20.32 -8.30
C SER A 267 4.52 21.46 -9.08
N ALA A 268 5.35 21.13 -10.07
CA ALA A 268 5.97 22.14 -10.93
C ALA A 268 4.92 22.92 -11.74
N SER A 269 3.90 22.24 -12.24
CA SER A 269 2.79 22.88 -12.97
C SER A 269 1.99 23.81 -12.06
N ILE A 270 1.79 23.44 -10.79
CA ILE A 270 1.11 24.26 -9.78
C ILE A 270 1.88 25.54 -9.50
N GLU A 271 3.21 25.49 -9.41
CA GLU A 271 4.04 26.68 -9.26
C GLU A 271 3.89 27.64 -10.44
N GLU A 272 3.90 27.12 -11.67
CA GLU A 272 3.72 27.92 -12.89
C GLU A 272 2.32 28.55 -12.97
N ILE A 273 1.27 27.79 -12.65
CA ILE A 273 -0.10 28.30 -12.62
C ILE A 273 -0.24 29.34 -11.51
N SER A 274 0.39 29.15 -10.34
CA SER A 274 0.37 30.12 -9.24
C SER A 274 1.01 31.45 -9.66
N ALA A 275 2.17 31.40 -10.31
CA ALA A 275 2.83 32.58 -10.86
C ALA A 275 1.94 33.28 -11.91
N SER A 276 1.29 32.51 -12.77
CA SER A 276 0.35 33.05 -13.76
C SER A 276 -0.86 33.72 -13.09
N VAL A 277 -1.39 33.16 -12.00
CA VAL A 277 -2.49 33.75 -11.23
C VAL A 277 -2.07 35.07 -10.58
N GLU A 278 -0.85 35.16 -10.05
CA GLU A 278 -0.30 36.41 -9.53
C GLU A 278 -0.13 37.46 -10.63
N GLU A 279 0.41 37.07 -11.79
CA GLU A 279 0.58 37.96 -12.94
C GLU A 279 -0.76 38.47 -13.47
N ILE A 280 -1.76 37.60 -13.62
CA ILE A 280 -3.11 37.99 -14.04
C ILE A 280 -3.72 38.94 -13.00
N SER A 281 -3.57 38.66 -11.70
CA SER A 281 -4.06 39.54 -10.63
C SER A 281 -3.45 40.94 -10.71
N SER A 282 -2.13 41.02 -10.93
CA SER A 282 -1.42 42.29 -11.20
C SER A 282 -1.95 42.99 -12.46
N GLY A 283 -2.15 42.24 -13.54
CA GLY A 283 -2.71 42.73 -14.79
C GLY A 283 -4.11 43.31 -14.60
N MET A 284 -4.96 42.68 -13.79
CA MET A 284 -6.30 43.19 -13.49
C MET A 284 -6.27 44.50 -12.71
N GLU A 285 -5.36 44.64 -11.74
CA GLU A 285 -5.20 45.90 -11.01
C GLU A 285 -4.72 47.02 -11.95
N TYR A 286 -3.84 46.69 -12.90
CA TYR A 286 -3.41 47.62 -13.95
C TYR A 286 -4.57 48.05 -14.86
N VAL A 287 -5.39 47.11 -15.34
CA VAL A 287 -6.58 47.42 -16.16
C VAL A 287 -7.60 48.25 -15.38
N ASN A 288 -7.82 47.94 -14.09
CA ASN A 288 -8.70 48.73 -13.23
C ASN A 288 -8.25 50.19 -13.14
N ARG A 289 -6.96 50.41 -12.85
CA ARG A 289 -6.38 51.76 -12.77
C ARG A 289 -6.46 52.50 -14.11
N ASN A 290 -6.30 51.81 -15.22
CA ASN A 290 -6.47 52.41 -16.54
C ASN A 290 -7.91 52.84 -16.80
N ALA A 291 -8.90 52.01 -16.44
CA ALA A 291 -10.31 52.37 -16.54
C ALA A 291 -10.65 53.59 -15.67
N GLU A 292 -10.10 53.67 -14.45
CA GLU A 292 -10.28 54.82 -13.57
C GLU A 292 -9.62 56.09 -14.12
N SER A 293 -8.42 55.97 -14.68
CA SER A 293 -7.74 57.09 -15.37
C SER A 293 -8.54 57.56 -16.58
N GLN A 294 -9.15 56.64 -17.33
CA GLN A 294 -9.99 56.95 -18.48
C GLN A 294 -11.23 57.75 -18.07
N TYR A 295 -11.87 57.41 -16.95
CA TYR A 295 -12.99 58.17 -16.39
C TYR A 295 -12.61 59.62 -16.04
N VAL A 296 -11.43 59.83 -15.46
CA VAL A 296 -10.92 61.19 -15.19
C VAL A 296 -10.69 61.97 -16.48
N LEU A 297 -10.09 61.34 -17.50
CA LEU A 297 -9.89 61.96 -18.82
C LEU A 297 -11.23 62.34 -19.48
N ILE A 298 -12.24 61.48 -19.40
CA ILE A 298 -13.58 61.74 -19.93
C ILE A 298 -14.21 62.97 -19.28
N SER A 299 -14.09 63.11 -17.96
CA SER A 299 -14.58 64.28 -17.23
C SER A 299 -13.89 65.57 -17.69
N SER A 300 -12.55 65.52 -17.84
CA SER A 300 -11.77 66.65 -18.38
C SER A 300 -12.19 67.01 -19.80
N PHE A 301 -12.35 66.02 -20.67
CA PHE A 301 -12.75 66.20 -22.06
C PHE A 301 -14.15 66.81 -22.17
N ASN A 302 -15.09 66.38 -21.32
CA ASN A 302 -16.41 67.00 -21.21
C ASN A 302 -16.33 68.49 -20.82
N GLY A 303 -15.36 68.86 -19.99
CA GLY A 303 -15.03 70.26 -19.69
C GLY A 303 -14.58 71.04 -20.93
N GLU A 304 -13.58 70.52 -21.64
CA GLU A 304 -13.06 71.13 -22.89
C GLU A 304 -14.15 71.26 -23.95
N MET A 305 -15.06 70.29 -24.06
CA MET A 305 -16.19 70.34 -24.99
C MET A 305 -17.19 71.45 -24.69
N ARG A 306 -17.40 71.78 -23.40
CA ARG A 306 -18.23 72.94 -23.02
C ARG A 306 -17.55 74.26 -23.34
N GLU A 307 -16.23 74.33 -23.18
CA GLU A 307 -15.48 75.52 -23.60
C GLU A 307 -15.54 75.71 -25.12
N LEU A 308 -15.41 74.63 -25.88
CA LEU A 308 -15.57 74.64 -27.34
C LEU A 308 -16.96 75.13 -27.76
N GLU A 309 -18.02 74.67 -27.09
CA GLU A 309 -19.39 75.17 -27.31
C GLU A 309 -19.50 76.68 -27.09
N GLY A 310 -18.90 77.17 -26.00
CA GLY A 310 -18.84 78.61 -25.72
C GLY A 310 -18.07 79.40 -26.79
N MET A 311 -16.99 78.82 -27.32
CA MET A 311 -16.21 79.45 -28.40
C MET A 311 -16.98 79.49 -29.72
N ILE A 312 -17.63 78.40 -30.12
CA ILE A 312 -18.47 78.33 -31.34
C ILE A 312 -19.57 79.40 -31.28
N SER A 313 -20.27 79.49 -30.14
CA SER A 313 -21.32 80.50 -29.95
C SER A 313 -20.77 81.93 -30.08
N LYS A 314 -19.63 82.24 -29.43
CA LYS A 314 -19.01 83.57 -29.50
C LYS A 314 -18.59 83.94 -30.92
N VAL A 315 -18.04 83.00 -31.69
CA VAL A 315 -17.67 83.24 -33.09
C VAL A 315 -18.93 83.45 -33.94
N GLY A 316 -19.97 82.65 -33.73
CA GLY A 316 -21.27 82.82 -34.40
C GLY A 316 -21.86 84.22 -34.18
N ASP A 317 -21.89 84.68 -32.93
CA ASP A 317 -22.37 86.02 -32.58
C ASP A 317 -21.50 87.14 -33.18
N ALA A 318 -20.18 86.98 -33.15
CA ALA A 318 -19.26 87.95 -33.75
C ALA A 318 -19.45 88.08 -35.27
N VAL A 319 -19.67 86.96 -35.96
CA VAL A 319 -19.94 86.95 -37.41
C VAL A 319 -21.29 87.56 -37.73
N LYS A 320 -22.32 87.29 -36.93
CA LYS A 320 -23.64 87.93 -37.08
C LYS A 320 -23.54 89.45 -36.94
N ASN A 321 -22.86 89.94 -35.90
CA ASN A 321 -22.61 91.36 -35.71
C ASN A 321 -21.79 91.95 -36.88
N SER A 322 -20.83 91.20 -37.41
CA SER A 322 -20.04 91.61 -38.59
C SER A 322 -20.92 91.76 -39.83
N LEU A 323 -21.82 90.81 -40.10
CA LEU A 323 -22.77 90.88 -41.21
C LEU A 323 -23.70 92.10 -41.11
N GLU A 324 -24.19 92.42 -39.91
CA GLU A 324 -24.99 93.64 -39.68
C GLU A 324 -24.19 94.91 -39.99
N LYS A 325 -22.91 94.98 -39.56
CA LYS A 325 -22.03 96.12 -39.84
C LYS A 325 -21.65 96.23 -41.32
N ILE A 326 -21.41 95.11 -42.00
CA ILE A 326 -21.15 95.07 -43.44
C ILE A 326 -22.38 95.61 -44.20
N SER A 327 -23.59 95.24 -43.78
CA SER A 327 -24.83 95.74 -44.39
C SER A 327 -25.00 97.26 -44.20
N ASP A 328 -24.73 97.79 -43.00
CA ASP A 328 -24.75 99.24 -42.74
C ASP A 328 -23.70 99.99 -43.56
N MET A 329 -22.47 99.45 -43.65
CA MET A 329 -21.42 100.00 -44.50
C MET A 329 -21.83 100.01 -45.97
N TYR A 330 -22.43 98.92 -46.47
CA TYR A 330 -22.89 98.85 -47.86
C TYR A 330 -23.86 99.98 -48.19
N LEU A 331 -24.88 100.20 -47.33
CA LEU A 331 -25.86 101.27 -47.51
C LEU A 331 -25.21 102.66 -47.50
N LYS A 332 -24.27 102.91 -46.58
CA LYS A 332 -23.56 104.20 -46.48
C LYS A 332 -22.62 104.45 -47.65
N THR A 333 -21.91 103.43 -48.09
CA THR A 333 -20.98 103.50 -49.23
C THR A 333 -21.75 103.68 -50.55
N ASP A 334 -22.89 103.01 -50.74
CA ASP A 334 -23.76 103.19 -51.90
C ASP A 334 -24.37 104.60 -51.94
N PHE A 335 -24.84 105.10 -50.79
CA PHE A 335 -25.31 106.48 -50.66
C PHE A 335 -24.20 107.51 -50.94
N GLY A 336 -22.99 107.27 -50.44
CA GLY A 336 -21.80 108.08 -50.72
C GLY A 336 -21.45 108.10 -52.21
N LYS A 337 -21.48 106.94 -52.87
CA LYS A 337 -21.30 106.82 -54.33
C LYS A 337 -22.33 107.64 -55.10
N LYS A 338 -23.61 107.55 -54.72
CA LYS A 338 -24.69 108.34 -55.32
C LYS A 338 -24.46 109.84 -55.16
N THR A 339 -24.08 110.26 -53.95
CA THR A 339 -23.79 111.68 -53.65
C THR A 339 -22.63 112.22 -54.49
N MET A 340 -21.59 111.41 -54.75
CA MET A 340 -20.52 111.77 -55.69
C MET A 340 -21.02 111.88 -57.13
N GLY A 341 -21.98 111.04 -57.54
CA GLY A 341 -22.67 111.17 -58.83
C GLY A 341 -23.40 112.50 -58.96
N ASP A 342 -24.18 112.89 -57.95
CA ASP A 342 -24.91 114.17 -57.90
C ASP A 342 -23.93 115.38 -57.91
N LEU A 343 -22.77 115.24 -57.25
CA LEU A 343 -21.69 116.23 -57.27
C LEU A 343 -21.03 116.33 -58.65
N SER A 344 -20.86 115.21 -59.36
CA SER A 344 -20.35 115.19 -60.73
C SER A 344 -21.26 115.96 -61.67
N GLU A 345 -22.59 115.75 -61.59
CA GLU A 345 -23.58 116.49 -62.38
C GLU A 345 -23.56 117.99 -62.04
N SER A 346 -23.38 118.33 -60.76
CA SER A 346 -23.27 119.73 -60.34
C SER A 346 -22.01 120.41 -60.89
N MET A 347 -20.88 119.71 -60.93
CA MET A 347 -19.63 120.22 -61.53
C MET A 347 -19.78 120.46 -63.03
N GLU A 348 -20.46 119.56 -63.75
CA GLU A 348 -20.75 119.72 -65.18
C GLU A 348 -21.63 120.97 -65.45
N LYS A 349 -22.63 121.23 -64.59
CA LYS A 349 -23.43 122.47 -64.66
C LYS A 349 -22.61 123.73 -64.39
N ILE A 350 -21.69 123.69 -63.41
CA ILE A 350 -20.81 124.82 -63.11
C ILE A 350 -19.84 125.06 -64.26
N GLU A 351 -19.26 124.02 -64.85
CA GLU A 351 -18.39 124.11 -66.03
C GLU A 351 -19.12 124.78 -67.19
N SER A 352 -20.33 124.33 -67.52
CA SER A 352 -21.17 124.93 -68.57
C SER A 352 -21.44 126.42 -68.29
N SER A 353 -21.79 126.78 -67.05
CA SER A 353 -22.02 128.17 -66.65
C SER A 353 -20.76 129.04 -66.76
N SER A 354 -19.60 128.48 -66.41
CA SER A 354 -18.30 129.16 -66.51
C SER A 354 -17.89 129.41 -67.97
N VAL A 355 -18.19 128.47 -68.88
CA VAL A 355 -18.02 128.64 -70.34
C VAL A 355 -18.94 129.74 -70.89
N GLU A 356 -20.19 129.81 -70.42
CA GLU A 356 -21.10 130.90 -70.77
C GLU A 356 -20.58 132.25 -70.25
N MET A 357 -20.10 132.32 -69.00
CA MET A 357 -19.49 133.53 -68.46
C MET A 357 -18.27 133.98 -69.27
N GLN A 358 -17.41 133.05 -69.69
CA GLN A 358 -16.25 133.37 -70.55
C GLN A 358 -16.70 134.04 -71.87
N SER A 359 -17.79 133.54 -72.45
CA SER A 359 -18.38 134.09 -73.67
C SER A 359 -18.93 135.50 -73.46
N ILE A 360 -19.61 135.74 -72.33
CA ILE A 360 -20.13 137.07 -71.96
C ILE A 360 -18.99 138.06 -71.72
N THR A 361 -17.94 137.66 -70.99
CA THR A 361 -16.77 138.51 -70.71
C THR A 361 -16.04 138.88 -72.00
N ALA A 362 -15.92 137.97 -72.96
CA ALA A 362 -15.36 138.26 -74.29
C ALA A 362 -16.19 139.32 -75.05
N ILE A 363 -17.53 139.24 -74.98
CA ILE A 363 -18.42 140.25 -75.58
C ILE A 363 -18.25 141.60 -74.87
N ILE A 364 -18.14 141.64 -73.54
CA ILE A 364 -17.91 142.89 -72.78
C ILE A 364 -16.60 143.54 -73.20
N LYS A 365 -15.54 142.75 -73.36
CA LYS A 365 -14.25 143.21 -73.87
C LYS A 365 -14.39 143.84 -75.26
N GLU A 366 -15.04 143.14 -76.19
CA GLU A 366 -15.30 143.66 -77.55
C GLU A 366 -16.12 144.96 -77.53
N ILE A 367 -17.13 145.05 -76.67
CA ILE A 367 -17.93 146.29 -76.48
C ILE A 367 -17.02 147.40 -75.94
N SER A 368 -16.18 147.10 -74.95
CA SER A 368 -15.26 148.07 -74.35
C SER A 368 -14.29 148.66 -75.37
N GLU A 369 -13.68 147.81 -76.21
CA GLU A 369 -12.82 148.22 -77.32
C GLU A 369 -13.56 149.11 -78.32
N LYS A 370 -14.80 148.74 -78.70
CA LYS A 370 -15.65 149.56 -79.59
C LYS A 370 -16.00 150.91 -78.98
N VAL A 371 -16.36 150.95 -77.70
CA VAL A 371 -16.67 152.20 -76.97
C VAL A 371 -15.42 153.08 -76.88
N ASN A 372 -14.25 152.49 -76.62
CA ASN A 372 -12.98 153.21 -76.59
C ASN A 372 -12.66 153.86 -77.96
N LEU A 373 -12.84 153.13 -79.06
CA LEU A 373 -12.66 153.65 -80.42
C LEU A 373 -13.65 154.76 -80.75
N LEU A 374 -14.92 154.62 -80.35
CA LEU A 374 -15.95 155.65 -80.53
C LEU A 374 -15.63 156.91 -79.71
N ALA A 375 -15.17 156.75 -78.47
CA ALA A 375 -14.77 157.83 -77.59
C ALA A 375 -13.52 158.56 -78.10
N LEU A 376 -12.53 157.82 -78.62
CA LEU A 376 -11.35 158.39 -79.26
C LEU A 376 -11.73 159.22 -80.50
N ASN A 377 -12.62 158.70 -81.35
CA ASN A 377 -13.14 159.43 -82.51
C ASN A 377 -13.89 160.71 -82.09
N ALA A 378 -14.70 160.63 -81.02
CA ALA A 378 -15.39 161.80 -80.46
C ALA A 378 -14.43 162.83 -79.86
N ALA A 379 -13.34 162.39 -79.20
CA ALA A 379 -12.30 163.27 -78.67
C ALA A 379 -11.55 164.00 -79.79
N ILE A 380 -11.26 163.31 -80.90
CA ILE A 380 -10.65 163.91 -82.10
C ILE A 380 -11.58 164.98 -82.69
N GLU A 381 -12.87 164.70 -82.85
CA GLU A 381 -13.82 165.65 -83.44
C GLU A 381 -14.10 166.84 -82.49
N ALA A 382 -14.09 166.61 -81.17
CA ALA A 382 -14.16 167.67 -80.16
C ALA A 382 -12.92 168.58 -80.17
N ALA A 383 -11.72 168.02 -80.36
CA ALA A 383 -10.49 168.80 -80.55
C ALA A 383 -10.53 169.62 -81.86
N ARG A 384 -11.17 169.10 -82.90
CA ARG A 384 -11.35 169.75 -84.20
C ARG A 384 -12.31 170.96 -84.16
N ALA A 385 -13.28 170.94 -83.24
CA ALA A 385 -14.26 172.01 -83.04
C ALA A 385 -13.74 173.21 -82.20
N GLY A 386 -12.48 173.20 -81.73
CA GLY A 386 -11.85 174.32 -81.02
C GLY A 386 -12.52 174.69 -79.69
N GLU A 387 -12.70 175.98 -79.42
CA GLU A 387 -13.30 176.48 -78.15
C GLU A 387 -14.73 175.95 -77.89
N HIS A 388 -15.51 175.67 -78.95
CA HIS A 388 -16.88 175.14 -78.83
C HIS A 388 -16.93 173.63 -78.48
N GLY A 389 -15.83 172.89 -78.68
CA GLY A 389 -15.75 171.44 -78.43
C GLY A 389 -15.21 171.06 -77.04
N ARG A 390 -14.77 172.03 -76.23
CA ARG A 390 -14.14 171.78 -74.91
C ARG A 390 -14.97 170.89 -73.98
N GLY A 391 -16.29 171.12 -73.88
CA GLY A 391 -17.18 170.30 -73.06
C GLY A 391 -17.29 168.85 -73.57
N PHE A 392 -17.35 168.66 -74.89
CA PHE A 392 -17.39 167.34 -75.52
C PHE A 392 -16.07 166.58 -75.40
N ALA A 393 -14.93 167.28 -75.44
CA ALA A 393 -13.61 166.67 -75.27
C ALA A 393 -13.44 166.05 -73.87
N VAL A 394 -13.95 166.72 -72.82
CA VAL A 394 -13.93 166.19 -71.44
C VAL A 394 -14.81 164.96 -71.31
N VAL A 395 -16.01 164.97 -71.90
CA VAL A 395 -16.91 163.80 -71.91
C VAL A 395 -16.28 162.64 -72.67
N ALA A 396 -15.67 162.89 -73.83
CA ALA A 396 -15.00 161.86 -74.62
C ALA A 396 -13.79 161.26 -73.87
N SER A 397 -12.97 162.07 -73.19
CA SER A 397 -11.86 161.54 -72.37
C SER A 397 -12.35 160.70 -71.20
N GLU A 398 -13.47 161.10 -70.57
CA GLU A 398 -14.07 160.33 -69.48
C GLU A 398 -14.66 158.99 -69.96
N ILE A 399 -15.26 158.95 -71.16
CA ILE A 399 -15.73 157.70 -71.79
C ILE A 399 -14.54 156.79 -72.15
N THR A 400 -13.45 157.33 -72.72
CA THR A 400 -12.22 156.56 -72.97
C THR A 400 -11.69 155.95 -71.68
N ARG A 401 -11.57 156.75 -70.61
CA ARG A 401 -11.12 156.26 -69.30
C ARG A 401 -12.04 155.16 -68.76
N LEU A 402 -13.36 155.30 -68.92
CA LEU A 402 -14.34 154.29 -68.50
C LEU A 402 -14.24 153.00 -69.33
N ALA A 403 -13.98 153.10 -70.63
CA ALA A 403 -13.75 151.97 -71.51
C ALA A 403 -12.44 151.24 -71.18
N GLU A 404 -11.33 151.94 -70.99
CA GLU A 404 -10.07 151.33 -70.52
C GLU A 404 -10.24 150.62 -69.15
N GLN A 405 -11.00 151.24 -68.23
CA GLN A 405 -11.32 150.61 -66.95
C GLN A 405 -12.21 149.36 -67.10
N THR A 406 -13.18 149.39 -68.03
CA THR A 406 -14.06 148.25 -68.33
C THR A 406 -13.28 147.11 -68.99
N ASP A 407 -12.35 147.41 -69.89
CA ASP A 407 -11.46 146.43 -70.52
C ASP A 407 -10.55 145.75 -69.49
N SER A 408 -9.90 146.53 -68.63
CA SER A 408 -9.07 146.01 -67.54
C SER A 408 -9.87 145.14 -66.56
N SER A 409 -11.11 145.54 -66.24
CA SER A 409 -12.01 144.73 -65.41
C SER A 409 -12.45 143.44 -66.13
N ALA A 410 -12.74 143.49 -67.43
CA ALA A 410 -13.06 142.32 -68.23
C ALA A 410 -11.88 141.34 -68.29
N MET A 411 -10.64 141.81 -68.47
CA MET A 411 -9.43 140.98 -68.40
C MET A 411 -9.25 140.31 -67.03
N THR A 412 -9.55 141.05 -65.94
CA THR A 412 -9.47 140.50 -64.58
C THR A 412 -10.52 139.40 -64.37
N ILE A 413 -11.74 139.59 -64.87
CA ILE A 413 -12.81 138.58 -64.84
C ILE A 413 -12.43 137.36 -65.69
N GLU A 414 -11.84 137.57 -66.87
CA GLU A 414 -11.38 136.50 -67.76
C GLU A 414 -10.36 135.59 -67.05
N GLU A 415 -9.37 136.17 -66.35
CA GLU A 415 -8.37 135.39 -65.61
C GLU A 415 -8.99 134.64 -64.42
N LEU A 416 -9.97 135.24 -63.72
CA LEU A 416 -10.73 134.58 -62.65
C LEU A 416 -11.56 133.39 -63.17
N ILE A 417 -12.20 133.53 -64.33
CA ILE A 417 -12.95 132.45 -64.98
C ILE A 417 -12.01 131.32 -65.40
N LYS A 418 -10.86 131.66 -66.00
CA LYS A 418 -9.84 130.68 -66.38
C LYS A 418 -9.31 129.89 -65.17
N THR A 419 -9.05 130.58 -64.07
CA THR A 419 -8.65 129.94 -62.80
C THR A 419 -9.78 129.04 -62.27
N SER A 420 -11.02 129.52 -62.30
CA SER A 420 -12.19 128.74 -61.86
C SER A 420 -12.38 127.47 -62.69
N ASN A 421 -12.20 127.53 -64.01
CA ASN A 421 -12.24 126.35 -64.89
C ASN A 421 -11.17 125.31 -64.54
N ALA A 422 -9.94 125.75 -64.22
CA ALA A 422 -8.89 124.85 -63.78
C ALA A 422 -9.22 124.15 -62.45
N GLU A 423 -9.81 124.87 -61.50
CA GLU A 423 -10.28 124.33 -60.23
C GLU A 423 -11.47 123.36 -60.41
N ILE A 424 -12.42 123.66 -61.31
CA ILE A 424 -13.56 122.79 -61.64
C ILE A 424 -13.08 121.47 -62.26
N GLU A 425 -12.16 121.51 -63.23
CA GLU A 425 -11.61 120.29 -63.85
C GLU A 425 -10.83 119.44 -62.83
N THR A 426 -10.12 120.09 -61.91
CA THR A 426 -9.46 119.41 -60.80
C THR A 426 -10.49 118.75 -59.88
N GLY A 427 -11.56 119.47 -59.52
CA GLY A 427 -12.69 118.95 -58.75
C GLY A 427 -13.36 117.75 -59.42
N ARG A 428 -13.59 117.81 -60.73
CA ARG A 428 -14.18 116.72 -61.52
C ARG A 428 -13.34 115.44 -61.45
N LYS A 429 -12.01 115.55 -61.62
CA LYS A 429 -11.09 114.41 -61.47
C LYS A 429 -11.14 113.79 -60.07
N ILE A 430 -11.25 114.60 -59.02
CA ILE A 430 -11.38 114.11 -57.64
C ILE A 430 -12.69 113.34 -57.46
N VAL A 431 -13.80 113.84 -58.01
CA VAL A 431 -15.10 113.18 -57.96
C VAL A 431 -15.09 111.85 -58.71
N GLU A 432 -14.55 111.82 -59.93
CA GLU A 432 -14.41 110.61 -60.74
C GLU A 432 -13.59 109.52 -60.02
N ASN A 433 -12.46 109.92 -59.41
CA ASN A 433 -11.66 109.02 -58.60
C ASN A 433 -12.42 108.56 -57.34
N SER A 434 -13.20 109.43 -56.70
CA SER A 434 -14.01 109.08 -55.53
C SER A 434 -15.08 108.04 -55.88
N VAL A 435 -15.75 108.17 -57.04
CA VAL A 435 -16.71 107.17 -57.53
C VAL A 435 -16.04 105.80 -57.71
N LYS A 436 -14.82 105.77 -58.26
CA LYS A 436 -14.04 104.54 -58.41
C LYS A 436 -13.69 103.91 -57.06
N VAL A 437 -13.22 104.71 -56.09
CA VAL A 437 -12.94 104.25 -54.72
C VAL A 437 -14.19 103.67 -54.07
N TYR A 438 -15.35 104.33 -54.19
CA TYR A 438 -16.60 103.79 -53.65
C TYR A 438 -16.98 102.44 -54.31
N ALA A 439 -16.76 102.28 -55.62
CA ALA A 439 -17.02 101.01 -56.30
C ALA A 439 -16.10 99.88 -55.82
N GLU A 440 -14.81 100.17 -55.60
CA GLU A 440 -13.85 99.21 -55.03
C GLU A 440 -14.23 98.81 -53.60
N VAL A 441 -14.66 99.76 -52.75
CA VAL A 441 -15.14 99.49 -51.39
C VAL A 441 -16.39 98.60 -51.41
N LEU A 442 -17.36 98.85 -52.30
CA LEU A 442 -18.54 97.99 -52.45
C LEU A 442 -18.16 96.55 -52.84
N GLY A 443 -17.19 96.37 -53.75
CA GLY A 443 -16.66 95.05 -54.09
C GLY A 443 -15.99 94.35 -52.90
N GLY A 444 -15.22 95.09 -52.11
CA GLY A 444 -14.62 94.57 -50.87
C GLY A 444 -15.65 94.15 -49.81
N LEU A 445 -16.75 94.91 -49.67
CA LEU A 445 -17.85 94.58 -48.77
C LEU A 445 -18.58 93.31 -49.19
N GLU A 446 -18.77 93.06 -50.48
CA GLU A 446 -19.36 91.81 -50.97
C GLU A 446 -18.45 90.61 -50.69
N HIS A 447 -17.14 90.75 -50.89
CA HIS A 447 -16.16 89.71 -50.51
C HIS A 447 -16.18 89.41 -49.00
N LEU A 448 -16.30 90.43 -48.15
CA LEU A 448 -16.45 90.27 -46.70
C LEU A 448 -17.74 89.54 -46.35
N LYS A 449 -18.85 89.87 -46.99
CA LYS A 449 -20.14 89.20 -46.79
C LYS A 449 -20.07 87.71 -47.14
N VAL A 450 -19.48 87.37 -48.28
CA VAL A 450 -19.28 85.96 -48.70
C VAL A 450 -18.41 85.22 -47.69
N SER A 451 -17.30 85.82 -47.26
CA SER A 451 -16.40 85.23 -46.25
C SER A 451 -17.11 85.00 -44.92
N SER A 452 -17.89 85.98 -44.44
CA SER A 452 -18.67 85.86 -43.21
C SER A 452 -19.71 84.73 -43.30
N ASN A 453 -20.41 84.59 -44.43
CA ASN A 453 -21.35 83.49 -44.64
C ASN A 453 -20.65 82.11 -44.64
N GLN A 454 -19.43 82.01 -45.17
CA GLN A 454 -18.63 80.78 -45.08
C GLN A 454 -18.29 80.44 -43.64
N ILE A 455 -17.97 81.44 -42.80
CA ILE A 455 -17.71 81.20 -41.38
C ILE A 455 -18.98 80.70 -40.68
N VAL A 456 -20.16 81.24 -40.98
CA VAL A 456 -21.44 80.73 -40.46
C VAL A 456 -21.61 79.24 -40.78
N ALA A 457 -21.40 78.84 -42.04
CA ALA A 457 -21.49 77.44 -42.45
C ALA A 457 -20.47 76.53 -41.72
N ILE A 458 -19.25 77.03 -41.47
CA ILE A 458 -18.23 76.31 -40.70
C ILE A 458 -18.66 76.17 -39.23
N MET A 459 -19.28 77.18 -38.63
CA MET A 459 -19.78 77.11 -37.24
C MET A 459 -20.93 76.09 -37.10
N GLU A 460 -21.83 76.00 -38.08
CA GLU A 460 -22.87 74.97 -38.12
C GLU A 460 -22.26 73.55 -38.19
N LEU A 461 -21.26 73.36 -39.06
CA LEU A 461 -20.53 72.09 -39.15
C LEU A 461 -19.77 71.76 -37.85
N GLN A 462 -19.14 72.76 -37.21
CA GLN A 462 -18.49 72.55 -35.91
C GLN A 462 -19.49 72.11 -34.83
N GLN A 463 -20.70 72.67 -34.82
CA GLN A 463 -21.75 72.25 -33.91
C GLN A 463 -22.16 70.79 -34.13
N GLU A 464 -22.32 70.35 -35.39
CA GLU A 464 -22.63 68.95 -35.72
C GLU A 464 -21.49 68.02 -35.27
N LYS A 465 -20.23 68.38 -35.54
CA LYS A 465 -19.06 67.59 -35.13
C LYS A 465 -18.93 67.50 -33.62
N LYS A 466 -19.21 68.60 -32.91
CA LYS A 466 -19.23 68.66 -31.45
C LYS A 466 -20.21 67.62 -30.87
N GLU A 467 -21.42 67.52 -31.41
CA GLU A 467 -22.41 66.52 -30.96
C GLU A 467 -21.96 65.08 -31.25
N LYS A 468 -21.32 64.83 -32.40
CA LYS A 468 -20.74 63.50 -32.69
C LYS A 468 -19.62 63.13 -31.72
N ILE A 469 -18.74 64.07 -31.40
CA ILE A 469 -17.67 63.87 -30.42
C ILE A 469 -18.28 63.57 -29.04
N ARG A 470 -19.30 64.34 -28.63
CA ARG A 470 -20.03 64.11 -27.37
C ARG A 470 -20.61 62.70 -27.27
N SER A 471 -21.30 62.25 -28.31
CA SER A 471 -21.82 60.88 -28.36
C SER A 471 -20.71 59.82 -28.29
N GLY A 472 -19.54 60.08 -28.90
CA GLY A 472 -18.38 59.21 -28.80
C GLY A 472 -17.83 59.13 -27.37
N ILE A 473 -17.78 60.25 -26.64
CA ILE A 473 -17.36 60.27 -25.23
C ILE A 473 -18.30 59.45 -24.36
N ASP A 474 -19.63 59.61 -24.52
CA ASP A 474 -20.62 58.84 -23.74
C ASP A 474 -20.47 57.33 -23.98
N GLN A 475 -20.12 56.91 -25.21
CA GLN A 475 -19.81 55.51 -25.51
C GLN A 475 -18.53 55.05 -24.81
N VAL A 476 -17.47 55.88 -24.80
CA VAL A 476 -16.23 55.56 -24.10
C VAL A 476 -16.48 55.44 -22.59
N ASP A 477 -17.31 56.31 -22.01
CA ASP A 477 -17.68 56.27 -20.59
C ASP A 477 -18.39 54.97 -20.22
N THR A 478 -19.40 54.60 -21.03
CA THR A 478 -20.12 53.33 -20.88
C THR A 478 -19.16 52.14 -20.98
N LYS A 479 -18.19 52.17 -21.92
CA LYS A 479 -17.20 51.10 -22.07
C LYS A 479 -16.18 51.06 -20.94
N SER A 480 -15.79 52.19 -20.37
CA SER A 480 -14.95 52.23 -19.17
C SER A 480 -15.69 51.61 -17.98
N GLU A 481 -17.00 51.82 -17.86
CA GLU A 481 -17.83 51.17 -16.84
C GLU A 481 -17.93 49.64 -17.06
N ASP A 482 -18.17 49.19 -18.29
CA ASP A 482 -18.19 47.76 -18.65
C ASP A 482 -16.85 47.08 -18.29
N ILE A 483 -15.71 47.73 -18.60
CA ILE A 483 -14.37 47.23 -18.26
C ILE A 483 -14.23 47.08 -16.75
N ARG A 484 -14.61 48.10 -15.96
CA ARG A 484 -14.52 48.05 -14.50
C ARG A 484 -15.35 46.91 -13.92
N SER A 485 -16.55 46.69 -14.45
CA SER A 485 -17.41 45.55 -14.06
C SER A 485 -16.74 44.21 -14.39
N SER A 486 -16.21 44.08 -15.61
CA SER A 486 -15.53 42.86 -16.08
C SER A 486 -14.28 42.55 -15.24
N VAL A 487 -13.48 43.57 -14.90
CA VAL A 487 -12.31 43.42 -14.04
C VAL A 487 -12.70 42.96 -12.64
N LYS A 488 -13.81 43.47 -12.09
CA LYS A 488 -14.33 43.01 -10.79
C LYS A 488 -14.72 41.53 -10.83
N GLU A 489 -15.39 41.08 -11.89
CA GLU A 489 -15.76 39.69 -12.07
C GLU A 489 -14.54 38.78 -12.30
N GLN A 490 -13.58 39.21 -13.10
CA GLN A 490 -12.31 38.50 -13.28
C GLN A 490 -11.53 38.36 -11.98
N LYS A 491 -11.50 39.39 -11.13
CA LYS A 491 -10.86 39.32 -9.81
C LYS A 491 -11.48 38.24 -8.91
N ILE A 492 -12.80 38.04 -9.00
CA ILE A 492 -13.49 36.95 -8.29
C ILE A 492 -13.03 35.60 -8.85
N ALA A 493 -13.05 35.42 -10.18
CA ALA A 493 -12.63 34.18 -10.83
C ALA A 493 -11.16 33.82 -10.56
N ILE A 494 -10.26 34.81 -10.52
CA ILE A 494 -8.85 34.63 -10.17
C ILE A 494 -8.70 34.14 -8.73
N THR A 495 -9.48 34.71 -7.81
CA THR A 495 -9.49 34.28 -6.40
C THR A 495 -9.96 32.83 -6.26
N GLU A 496 -10.99 32.45 -7.01
CA GLU A 496 -11.49 31.07 -7.03
C GLU A 496 -10.47 30.09 -7.65
N THR A 497 -9.78 30.52 -8.70
CA THR A 497 -8.68 29.76 -9.33
C THR A 497 -7.53 29.56 -8.34
N ALA A 498 -7.13 30.60 -7.60
CA ALA A 498 -6.11 30.50 -6.56
C ALA A 498 -6.48 29.48 -5.48
N ASN A 499 -7.75 29.47 -5.04
CA ASN A 499 -8.25 28.48 -4.09
C ASN A 499 -8.23 27.06 -4.67
N ALA A 500 -8.61 26.89 -5.94
CA ALA A 500 -8.55 25.60 -6.61
C ALA A 500 -7.11 25.06 -6.69
N ILE A 501 -6.14 25.91 -7.02
CA ILE A 501 -4.71 25.56 -7.04
C ILE A 501 -4.23 25.11 -5.66
N SER A 502 -4.63 25.81 -4.60
CA SER A 502 -4.31 25.43 -3.21
C SER A 502 -4.82 24.02 -2.86
N ASN A 503 -6.05 23.70 -3.27
CA ASN A 503 -6.62 22.36 -3.08
C ASN A 503 -5.90 21.29 -3.90
N ILE A 504 -5.53 21.58 -5.15
CA ILE A 504 -4.76 20.68 -6.00
C ILE A 504 -3.39 20.43 -5.36
N SER A 505 -2.70 21.47 -4.88
CA SER A 505 -1.41 21.35 -4.19
C SER A 505 -1.48 20.40 -3.00
N THR A 506 -2.53 20.52 -2.19
CA THR A 506 -2.77 19.59 -1.06
C THR A 506 -2.97 18.15 -1.54
N THR A 507 -3.69 17.97 -2.65
CA THR A 507 -3.96 16.64 -3.25
C THR A 507 -2.69 16.01 -3.82
N VAL A 508 -1.82 16.82 -4.45
CA VAL A 508 -0.53 16.38 -4.98
C VAL A 508 0.41 15.97 -3.86
N GLN A 509 0.45 16.73 -2.75
CA GLN A 509 1.22 16.34 -1.56
C GLN A 509 0.73 15.01 -0.97
N SER A 510 -0.59 14.81 -0.88
CA SER A 510 -1.16 13.54 -0.43
C SER A 510 -0.82 12.39 -1.39
N SER A 511 -0.80 12.64 -2.70
CA SER A 511 -0.46 11.63 -3.71
C SER A 511 1.01 11.21 -3.61
N ALA A 512 1.91 12.17 -3.38
CA ALA A 512 3.32 11.89 -3.11
C ALA A 512 3.50 11.05 -1.84
N ALA A 513 2.84 11.40 -0.74
CA ALA A 513 2.88 10.64 0.50
C ALA A 513 2.33 9.21 0.33
N ASN A 514 1.18 9.06 -0.33
CA ASN A 514 0.58 7.74 -0.63
C ASN A 514 1.50 6.90 -1.51
N SER A 515 2.20 7.53 -2.45
CA SER A 515 3.20 6.87 -3.29
C SER A 515 4.35 6.28 -2.46
N GLU A 516 4.88 7.03 -1.49
CA GLU A 516 5.92 6.52 -0.59
C GLU A 516 5.42 5.33 0.24
N GLU A 517 4.18 5.39 0.73
CA GLU A 517 3.56 4.29 1.49
C GLU A 517 3.35 3.03 0.64
N ILE A 518 2.89 3.18 -0.61
CA ILE A 518 2.73 2.06 -1.55
C ILE A 518 4.10 1.44 -1.86
N ALA A 519 5.12 2.25 -2.11
CA ALA A 519 6.47 1.75 -2.34
C ALA A 519 7.00 0.96 -1.13
N GLY A 520 6.83 1.48 0.09
CA GLY A 520 7.21 0.78 1.33
C GLY A 520 6.45 -0.54 1.54
N SER A 521 5.16 -0.55 1.23
CA SER A 521 4.31 -1.74 1.30
C SER A 521 4.71 -2.79 0.26
N ALA A 522 5.00 -2.36 -0.96
CA ALA A 522 5.49 -3.22 -2.04
C ALA A 522 6.83 -3.89 -1.69
N ILE A 523 7.78 -3.12 -1.13
CA ILE A 523 9.06 -3.67 -0.65
C ILE A 523 8.83 -4.72 0.46
N SER A 524 7.91 -4.44 1.39
CA SER A 524 7.58 -5.36 2.48
C SER A 524 6.96 -6.67 1.96
N LEU A 525 6.02 -6.59 1.02
CA LEU A 525 5.40 -7.76 0.38
C LEU A 525 6.43 -8.57 -0.42
N LEU A 526 7.32 -7.89 -1.16
CA LEU A 526 8.41 -8.52 -1.88
C LEU A 526 9.31 -9.32 -0.93
N GLN A 527 9.63 -8.76 0.23
CA GLN A 527 10.46 -9.45 1.23
C GLN A 527 9.74 -10.64 1.87
N ILE A 528 8.44 -10.54 2.14
CA ILE A 528 7.62 -11.67 2.61
C ILE A 528 7.61 -12.78 1.56
N ALA A 529 7.39 -12.45 0.29
CA ALA A 529 7.37 -13.41 -0.80
C ALA A 529 8.74 -14.10 -0.99
N LYS A 530 9.84 -13.34 -0.95
CA LYS A 530 11.20 -13.91 -1.01
C LYS A 530 11.49 -14.84 0.16
N ASN A 531 11.15 -14.44 1.39
CA ASN A 531 11.31 -15.29 2.56
C ASN A 531 10.47 -16.57 2.47
N LEU A 532 9.26 -16.49 1.91
CA LEU A 532 8.40 -17.65 1.69
C LEU A 532 9.02 -18.60 0.67
N GLN A 533 9.56 -18.10 -0.45
CA GLN A 533 10.30 -18.89 -1.43
C GLN A 533 11.54 -19.56 -0.83
N GLU A 534 12.35 -18.82 -0.07
CA GLU A 534 13.54 -19.37 0.60
C GLU A 534 13.18 -20.45 1.62
N THR A 535 12.13 -20.20 2.42
CA THR A 535 11.65 -21.17 3.41
C THR A 535 11.04 -22.39 2.75
N MET A 536 10.46 -22.30 1.54
CA MET A 536 9.92 -23.47 0.85
C MET A 536 10.96 -24.22 0.02
N ASN A 537 12.10 -23.60 -0.30
CA ASN A 537 13.15 -24.22 -1.12
C ASN A 537 13.83 -25.43 -0.48
N PHE A 538 13.84 -25.58 0.85
CA PHE A 538 14.41 -26.78 1.49
C PHE A 538 13.60 -28.06 1.22
N LEU A 539 12.37 -27.94 0.73
CA LEU A 539 11.45 -29.06 0.45
C LEU A 539 11.50 -29.51 -1.02
N LYS A 540 12.29 -28.82 -1.85
CA LYS A 540 12.32 -28.98 -3.32
C LYS A 540 13.45 -29.87 -3.85
N GLY A 541 14.22 -30.51 -2.98
CA GLY A 541 15.33 -31.40 -3.34
C GLY A 541 14.93 -32.84 -3.26
#